data_AF-A0A382APZ0-F1
#
_entry.id   AF-A0A382APZ0-F1
#
_cell.length_a   1.000
_cell.length_b   1.000
_cell.length_c   1.000
_cell.angle_alpha   90.00
_cell.angle_beta   90.00
_cell.angle_gamma   90.00
#
_symmetry.space_group_name_H-M   'P 1'
#
loop_
_entity.id
_entity.type
_entity.pdbx_description
1 polymer ?
#
loop_
_entity_poly.entity_id
_entity_poly.type
_entity_poly.pdbx_seq_one_letter_code
_entity_poly.pdbx_strand_id
1 'polypeptide(L)'
;MIDIFKTIINVLSTPTVSFTILTILIPFIFPPSDWFEKWNRRLGLYKLWTKTGCALGMGVITFFFIVGYFDPNFNITLTKPDNFPIVLMIYSMFFFIWLGMYKAHINDERLDQGLKPLEYNDPDDKVLVWPDLVYIEFIALILFMVFLIVWSILVAAPLEEPANPASTPNPSKAPWYFLGFQEILVYFDP
;
A
#
# COMPACT_ATOMS: atom_id res chain seq x y z
N MET A 1 5.68 -29.53 -7.13
CA MET A 1 4.69 -28.75 -6.35
C MET A 1 4.94 -27.25 -6.50
N ILE A 2 6.17 -26.78 -6.29
CA ILE A 2 6.57 -25.37 -6.50
C ILE A 2 6.41 -24.92 -7.96
N ASP A 3 6.71 -25.76 -8.95
CA ASP A 3 6.61 -25.36 -10.37
C ASP A 3 5.16 -25.16 -10.83
N ILE A 4 4.23 -25.98 -10.32
CA ILE A 4 2.79 -25.82 -10.58
C ILE A 4 2.30 -24.51 -9.95
N PHE A 5 2.72 -24.22 -8.72
CA PHE A 5 2.40 -22.97 -8.04
C PHE A 5 2.95 -21.75 -8.81
N LYS A 6 4.20 -21.80 -9.28
CA LYS A 6 4.82 -20.77 -10.13
C LYS A 6 4.04 -20.56 -11.43
N THR A 7 3.62 -21.65 -12.07
CA THR A 7 2.83 -21.60 -13.31
C THR A 7 1.47 -20.91 -13.09
N ILE A 8 0.78 -21.25 -12.00
CA ILE A 8 -0.49 -20.62 -11.62
C ILE A 8 -0.30 -19.12 -11.37
N ILE A 9 0.72 -18.73 -10.61
CA ILE A 9 1.03 -17.32 -10.37
C ILE A 9 1.32 -16.61 -11.69
N ASN A 10 2.14 -17.19 -12.57
CA ASN A 10 2.47 -16.58 -13.85
C ASN A 10 1.22 -16.33 -14.71
N VAL A 11 0.29 -17.28 -14.77
CA VAL A 11 -0.98 -17.11 -15.50
C VAL A 11 -1.84 -16.02 -14.88
N LEU A 12 -2.01 -16.03 -13.55
CA LEU A 12 -2.80 -15.02 -12.83
C LEU A 12 -2.20 -13.62 -12.97
N SER A 13 -0.87 -13.51 -13.01
CA SER A 13 -0.13 -12.26 -13.16
C SER A 13 -0.11 -11.73 -14.59
N THR A 14 -0.58 -12.49 -15.59
CA THR A 14 -0.69 -11.94 -16.95
C THR A 14 -1.64 -10.72 -16.96
N PRO A 15 -1.28 -9.59 -17.60
CA PRO A 15 -2.03 -8.34 -17.50
C PRO A 15 -3.51 -8.47 -17.87
N THR A 16 -3.83 -9.28 -18.89
CA THR A 16 -5.20 -9.49 -19.34
C THR A 16 -6.05 -10.20 -18.30
N VAL A 17 -5.48 -11.22 -17.64
CA VAL A 17 -6.17 -12.00 -16.60
C VAL A 17 -6.26 -11.17 -15.32
N SER A 18 -5.15 -10.59 -14.86
CA SER A 18 -5.11 -9.81 -13.62
C SER A 18 -6.03 -8.60 -13.69
N PHE A 19 -6.00 -7.83 -14.78
CA PHE A 19 -6.87 -6.68 -14.98
C PHE A 19 -8.35 -7.08 -14.97
N THR A 20 -8.72 -8.11 -15.73
CA THR A 20 -10.12 -8.58 -15.81
C THR A 20 -10.62 -9.04 -14.44
N ILE A 21 -9.81 -9.82 -13.72
CA ILE A 21 -10.16 -10.28 -12.36
C ILE A 21 -10.33 -9.08 -11.43
N LEU A 22 -9.41 -8.12 -11.44
CA LEU A 22 -9.47 -6.94 -10.58
C LEU A 22 -10.69 -6.07 -10.90
N THR A 23 -11.00 -5.81 -12.17
CA THR A 23 -12.17 -5.03 -12.58
C THR A 23 -13.47 -5.66 -12.07
N ILE A 24 -13.57 -6.99 -12.09
CA ILE A 24 -14.76 -7.70 -11.59
C ILE A 24 -14.79 -7.72 -10.06
N LEU A 25 -13.66 -7.95 -9.39
CA LEU A 25 -13.60 -8.13 -7.93
C LEU A 25 -13.65 -6.82 -7.15
N ILE A 26 -13.06 -5.73 -7.67
CA ILE A 26 -12.96 -4.45 -6.97
C ILE A 26 -14.32 -3.95 -6.48
N PRO A 27 -15.39 -3.92 -7.29
CA PRO A 27 -16.72 -3.48 -6.84
C PRO A 27 -17.31 -4.32 -5.70
N PHE A 28 -16.90 -5.59 -5.55
CA PHE A 28 -17.35 -6.42 -4.42
C PHE A 28 -16.52 -6.18 -3.16
N ILE A 29 -15.24 -5.83 -3.29
CA ILE A 29 -14.36 -5.51 -2.15
C ILE A 29 -14.62 -4.08 -1.64
N PHE A 30 -14.80 -3.15 -2.57
CA PHE A 30 -15.12 -1.73 -2.36
C PHE A 30 -16.50 -1.44 -2.96
N PRO A 31 -17.59 -1.66 -2.22
CA PRO A 31 -18.95 -1.54 -2.76
C PRO A 31 -19.28 -0.08 -3.12
N PRO A 32 -19.53 0.26 -4.40
CA PRO A 32 -19.91 1.61 -4.81
C PRO A 32 -21.42 1.88 -4.71
N SER A 33 -22.24 0.85 -4.45
CA SER A 33 -23.69 0.96 -4.29
C SER A 33 -24.22 -0.12 -3.34
N ASP A 34 -25.43 0.09 -2.83
CA ASP A 34 -26.13 -0.81 -1.89
C ASP A 34 -26.23 -2.25 -2.40
N TRP A 35 -26.33 -2.43 -3.73
CA TRP A 35 -26.37 -3.75 -4.33
C TRP A 35 -25.05 -4.51 -4.09
N PHE A 36 -23.92 -3.85 -4.32
CA PHE A 36 -22.60 -4.43 -4.06
C PHE A 36 -22.36 -4.60 -2.56
N GLU A 37 -22.83 -3.68 -1.73
CA GLU A 37 -22.71 -3.80 -0.28
C GLU A 37 -23.45 -5.03 0.24
N LYS A 38 -24.67 -5.28 -0.26
CA LYS A 38 -25.43 -6.48 0.09
C LYS A 38 -24.65 -7.76 -0.23
N TRP A 39 -23.99 -7.80 -1.38
CA TRP A 39 -23.14 -8.94 -1.76
C TRP A 39 -21.87 -9.02 -0.92
N ASN A 40 -21.21 -7.89 -0.65
CA ASN A 40 -20.04 -7.81 0.22
C ASN A 40 -20.35 -8.40 1.60
N ARG A 41 -21.47 -8.00 2.21
CA ARG A 41 -21.94 -8.53 3.50
C ARG A 41 -22.30 -10.01 3.41
N ARG A 42 -23.00 -10.44 2.35
CA ARG A 42 -23.38 -11.84 2.13
C ARG A 42 -22.18 -12.77 1.97
N LEU A 43 -21.13 -12.32 1.28
CA LEU A 43 -19.88 -13.05 1.08
C LEU A 43 -18.92 -12.93 2.28
N GLY A 44 -19.23 -12.07 3.25
CA GLY A 44 -18.39 -11.84 4.41
C GLY A 44 -17.14 -11.01 4.14
N LEU A 45 -17.06 -10.33 2.99
CA LEU A 45 -15.91 -9.53 2.56
C LEU A 45 -15.66 -8.32 3.48
N TYR A 46 -16.71 -7.77 4.09
CA TYR A 46 -16.60 -6.68 5.08
C TYR A 46 -15.66 -7.02 6.25
N LYS A 47 -15.46 -8.31 6.56
CA LYS A 47 -14.54 -8.77 7.61
C LYS A 47 -13.08 -8.43 7.32
N LEU A 48 -12.73 -8.18 6.05
CA LEU A 48 -11.39 -7.71 5.66
C LEU A 48 -11.06 -6.36 6.31
N TRP A 49 -12.08 -5.53 6.56
CA TRP A 49 -11.93 -4.19 7.09
C TRP A 49 -11.94 -4.13 8.61
N THR A 50 -12.07 -5.25 9.33
CA THR A 50 -11.99 -5.27 10.80
C THR A 50 -10.53 -5.32 11.27
N LYS A 51 -10.31 -5.15 12.58
CA LYS A 51 -8.97 -5.31 13.19
C LYS A 51 -8.37 -6.71 12.94
N THR A 52 -9.20 -7.75 12.94
CA THR A 52 -8.74 -9.11 12.63
C THR A 52 -8.39 -9.26 11.16
N GLY A 53 -9.16 -8.62 10.25
CA GLY A 53 -8.83 -8.51 8.83
C GLY A 53 -7.48 -7.83 8.60
N CYS A 54 -7.20 -6.73 9.31
CA CYS A 54 -5.90 -6.05 9.27
C CYS A 54 -4.75 -6.97 9.68
N ALA A 55 -4.87 -7.61 10.84
CA ALA A 55 -3.83 -8.49 11.37
C ALA A 55 -3.57 -9.67 10.42
N LEU A 56 -4.62 -10.24 9.84
CA LEU A 56 -4.50 -11.30 8.86
C LEU A 56 -3.83 -10.80 7.57
N GLY A 57 -4.25 -9.65 7.04
CA GLY A 57 -3.64 -9.07 5.83
C GLY A 57 -2.16 -8.73 6.02
N MET A 58 -1.81 -8.09 7.13
CA MET A 58 -0.41 -7.84 7.51
C MET A 58 0.37 -9.16 7.68
N GLY A 59 -0.27 -10.18 8.25
CA GLY A 59 0.29 -11.53 8.38
C GLY A 59 0.55 -12.19 7.04
N VAL A 60 -0.36 -12.06 6.07
CA VAL A 60 -0.21 -12.58 4.70
C VAL A 60 0.91 -11.87 3.96
N ILE A 61 0.99 -10.54 4.05
CA ILE A 61 2.09 -9.76 3.45
C ILE A 61 3.43 -10.19 4.06
N THR A 62 3.49 -10.30 5.39
CA THR A 62 4.68 -10.78 6.10
C THR A 62 5.07 -12.19 5.66
N PHE A 63 4.11 -13.10 5.59
CA PHE A 63 4.32 -14.47 5.15
C PHE A 63 4.86 -14.51 3.71
N PHE A 64 4.30 -13.71 2.81
CA PHE A 64 4.78 -13.60 1.43
C PHE A 64 6.26 -13.18 1.37
N PHE A 65 6.66 -12.15 2.12
CA PHE A 65 8.05 -11.72 2.16
C PHE A 65 8.98 -12.74 2.82
N ILE A 66 8.53 -13.43 3.88
CA ILE A 66 9.30 -14.50 4.52
C ILE A 66 9.54 -15.65 3.53
N VAL A 67 8.48 -16.13 2.86
CA VAL A 67 8.60 -17.20 1.85
C VAL A 67 9.50 -16.75 0.70
N GLY A 68 9.32 -15.52 0.23
CA GLY A 68 10.16 -14.93 -0.81
C GLY A 68 11.63 -14.85 -0.39
N TYR A 69 11.94 -14.55 0.87
CA TYR A 69 13.32 -14.48 1.36
C TYR A 69 14.08 -15.81 1.20
N PHE A 70 13.39 -16.95 1.20
CA PHE A 70 13.99 -18.26 0.99
C PHE A 70 14.24 -18.61 -0.50
N ASP A 71 13.70 -17.84 -1.45
CA ASP A 71 14.03 -17.98 -2.87
C ASP A 71 15.30 -17.18 -3.20
N PRO A 72 16.36 -17.82 -3.76
CA PRO A 72 17.63 -17.13 -4.03
C PRO A 72 17.50 -15.90 -4.94
N ASN A 73 16.65 -15.96 -5.97
CA ASN A 73 16.50 -14.85 -6.92
C ASN A 73 15.71 -13.69 -6.29
N PHE A 74 14.70 -14.01 -5.50
CA PHE A 74 13.90 -13.01 -4.80
C PHE A 74 14.69 -12.34 -3.66
N ASN A 75 15.51 -13.09 -2.94
CA ASN A 75 16.37 -12.57 -1.87
C ASN A 75 17.36 -11.51 -2.40
N ILE A 76 18.07 -11.82 -3.50
CA ILE A 76 19.00 -10.87 -4.15
C ILE A 76 18.27 -9.59 -4.56
N THR A 77 17.01 -9.71 -4.97
CA THR A 77 16.18 -8.55 -5.33
C THR A 77 15.77 -7.77 -4.09
N LEU A 78 15.18 -8.41 -3.07
CA LEU A 78 14.70 -7.75 -1.86
C LEU A 78 15.79 -7.00 -1.08
N THR A 79 17.01 -7.51 -1.09
CA THR A 79 18.14 -6.95 -0.33
C THR A 79 18.78 -5.73 -1.00
N LYS A 80 18.34 -5.35 -2.21
CA LYS A 80 18.82 -4.12 -2.85
C LYS A 80 18.39 -2.88 -2.07
N PRO A 81 19.25 -1.86 -1.92
CA PRO A 81 18.94 -0.65 -1.14
C PRO A 81 17.67 0.08 -1.57
N ASP A 82 17.37 0.11 -2.87
CA ASP A 82 16.20 0.75 -3.47
C ASP A 82 14.89 -0.06 -3.30
N ASN A 83 14.99 -1.32 -2.87
CA ASN A 83 13.83 -2.18 -2.65
C ASN A 83 13.30 -2.15 -1.21
N PHE A 84 14.10 -1.69 -0.24
CA PHE A 84 13.61 -1.49 1.13
C PHE A 84 12.43 -0.50 1.22
N PRO A 85 12.45 0.66 0.54
CA PRO A 85 11.28 1.53 0.42
C PRO A 85 10.05 0.86 -0.22
N ILE A 86 10.24 -0.06 -1.18
CA ILE A 86 9.14 -0.78 -1.83
C ILE A 86 8.42 -1.69 -0.82
N VAL A 87 9.18 -2.38 0.04
CA VAL A 87 8.62 -3.21 1.12
C VAL A 87 7.80 -2.33 2.07
N LEU A 88 8.38 -1.22 2.52
CA LEU A 88 7.68 -0.26 3.40
C LEU A 88 6.40 0.28 2.74
N MET A 89 6.45 0.61 1.45
CA MET A 89 5.31 1.09 0.67
C MET A 89 4.19 0.04 0.59
N ILE A 90 4.51 -1.24 0.41
CA ILE A 90 3.49 -2.30 0.36
C ILE A 90 2.74 -2.40 1.70
N TYR A 91 3.48 -2.38 2.83
CA TYR A 91 2.85 -2.39 4.16
C TYR A 91 2.03 -1.12 4.41
N SER A 92 2.58 0.05 4.12
CA SER A 92 1.89 1.32 4.37
C SER A 92 0.65 1.48 3.48
N MET A 93 0.73 1.13 2.19
CA MET A 93 -0.39 1.18 1.26
C MET A 93 -1.53 0.27 1.74
N PHE A 94 -1.24 -0.98 2.09
CA PHE A 94 -2.26 -1.87 2.65
C PHE A 94 -2.87 -1.30 3.94
N PHE A 95 -2.02 -0.86 4.87
CA PHE A 95 -2.48 -0.34 6.16
C PHE A 95 -3.36 0.90 6.02
N PHE A 96 -3.01 1.85 5.17
CA PHE A 96 -3.80 3.08 4.99
C PHE A 96 -5.10 2.84 4.22
N ILE A 97 -5.10 1.92 3.24
CA ILE A 97 -6.35 1.46 2.60
C ILE A 97 -7.26 0.81 3.65
N TRP A 98 -6.71 -0.10 4.45
CA TRP A 98 -7.46 -0.73 5.54
C TRP A 98 -7.98 0.32 6.55
N LEU A 99 -7.15 1.27 6.97
CA LEU A 99 -7.53 2.31 7.94
C LEU A 99 -8.66 3.18 7.41
N GLY A 100 -8.59 3.58 6.13
CA GLY A 100 -9.66 4.34 5.48
C GLY A 100 -10.97 3.55 5.45
N MET A 101 -10.93 2.29 5.03
CA MET A 101 -12.12 1.44 4.98
C MET A 101 -12.68 1.08 6.36
N TYR A 102 -11.81 0.87 7.35
CA TYR A 102 -12.20 0.62 8.74
C TYR A 102 -12.96 1.81 9.32
N LYS A 103 -12.46 3.04 9.11
CA LYS A 103 -13.16 4.26 9.52
C LYS A 103 -14.48 4.45 8.76
N ALA A 104 -14.48 4.21 7.44
CA ALA A 104 -15.68 4.29 6.63
C ALA A 104 -16.80 3.37 7.15
N HIS A 105 -16.49 2.08 7.41
CA HIS A 105 -17.48 1.15 7.94
C HIS A 105 -18.00 1.56 9.32
N ILE A 106 -17.14 2.07 10.20
CA ILE A 106 -17.60 2.59 11.50
C ILE A 106 -18.53 3.79 11.31
N ASN A 107 -18.20 4.68 10.38
CA ASN A 107 -19.05 5.83 10.09
C ASN A 107 -20.39 5.43 9.49
N ASP A 108 -20.43 4.46 8.58
CA ASP A 108 -21.66 3.93 8.02
C ASP A 108 -22.55 3.33 9.13
N GLU A 109 -21.99 2.50 10.02
CA GLU A 109 -22.72 1.95 11.17
C GLU A 109 -23.23 3.03 12.13
N ARG A 110 -22.47 4.12 12.32
CA ARG A 110 -22.88 5.25 13.16
C ARG A 110 -24.02 6.03 12.51
N LEU A 111 -23.95 6.28 11.21
CA LEU A 111 -24.98 6.99 10.47
C LEU A 111 -26.30 6.21 10.46
N ASP A 112 -26.24 4.88 10.32
CA ASP A 112 -27.41 4.00 10.44
C ASP A 112 -28.07 4.09 11.82
N GLN A 113 -27.28 4.33 12.88
CA GLN A 113 -27.75 4.55 14.25
C GLN A 113 -28.24 5.98 14.50
N GLY A 114 -28.19 6.86 13.48
CA GLY A 114 -28.49 8.28 13.62
C GLY A 114 -27.42 9.07 14.38
N LEU A 115 -26.24 8.49 14.60
CA LEU A 115 -25.09 9.15 15.21
C LEU A 115 -24.29 9.92 14.15
N LYS A 116 -23.53 10.92 14.58
CA LYS A 116 -22.63 11.68 13.70
C LYS A 116 -21.34 10.86 13.42
N PRO A 117 -20.67 11.07 12.27
CA PRO A 117 -19.38 10.44 11.96
C PRO A 117 -18.33 10.68 13.05
N LEU A 118 -17.31 9.83 13.11
CA LEU A 118 -16.22 9.96 14.08
C LEU A 118 -15.42 11.26 13.90
N GLU A 119 -15.35 11.78 12.68
CA GLU A 119 -14.65 13.01 12.34
C GLU A 119 -15.46 14.26 12.64
N TYR A 120 -16.74 14.12 13.03
CA TYR A 120 -17.56 15.26 13.39
C TYR A 120 -17.00 15.92 14.65
N ASN A 121 -16.65 17.20 14.52
CA ASN A 121 -16.31 18.07 15.64
C ASN A 121 -17.34 19.20 15.68
N ASP A 122 -17.75 19.60 16.88
CA ASP A 122 -18.68 20.70 17.03
C ASP A 122 -18.01 22.02 16.59
N PRO A 123 -18.69 22.89 15.81
CA PRO A 123 -18.12 24.18 15.41
C PRO A 123 -17.66 25.06 16.58
N ASP A 124 -18.24 24.85 17.77
CA ASP A 124 -17.89 25.57 18.99
C ASP A 124 -16.65 24.99 19.70
N ASP A 125 -16.24 23.75 19.40
CA ASP A 125 -15.05 23.06 19.95
C ASP A 125 -13.76 23.37 19.15
N LYS A 126 -13.65 24.58 18.59
CA LYS A 126 -12.45 24.98 17.83
C LYS A 126 -11.32 25.39 18.76
N VAL A 127 -10.14 24.83 18.51
CA VAL A 127 -8.89 25.24 19.15
C VAL A 127 -8.15 26.28 18.31
N LEU A 128 -7.28 27.06 18.96
CA LEU A 128 -6.48 28.06 18.26
C LEU A 128 -5.38 27.37 17.45
N VAL A 129 -5.20 27.77 16.19
CA VAL A 129 -4.10 27.24 15.35
C VAL A 129 -2.74 27.53 15.98
N TRP A 130 -2.58 28.76 16.49
CA TRP A 130 -1.44 29.14 17.29
C TRP A 130 -1.87 29.32 18.74
N PRO A 131 -1.22 28.67 19.72
CA PRO A 131 -0.02 27.84 19.58
C PRO A 131 -0.30 26.34 19.37
N ASP A 132 -1.55 25.90 19.50
CA ASP A 132 -1.87 24.49 19.75
C ASP A 132 -1.53 23.57 18.57
N LEU A 133 -1.89 23.95 17.34
CA LEU A 133 -1.56 23.14 16.15
C LEU A 133 -0.08 23.25 15.80
N VAL A 134 0.46 24.48 15.80
CA VAL A 134 1.83 24.75 15.33
C VAL A 134 2.88 24.04 16.19
N TYR A 135 2.69 23.93 17.51
CA TYR A 135 3.63 23.17 18.35
C TYR A 135 3.65 21.68 18.02
N ILE A 136 2.49 21.07 17.77
CA ILE A 136 2.41 19.65 17.41
C ILE A 136 3.06 19.42 16.04
N GLU A 137 2.79 20.29 15.07
CA GLU A 137 3.41 20.22 13.74
C GLU A 137 4.93 20.40 13.80
N PHE A 138 5.43 21.32 14.64
CA PHE A 138 6.86 21.54 14.82
C PHE A 138 7.55 20.31 15.43
N ILE A 139 6.93 19.67 16.43
CA ILE A 139 7.44 18.41 17.01
C ILE A 139 7.46 17.32 15.94
N ALA A 140 6.38 17.18 15.15
CA ALA A 140 6.32 16.20 14.07
C ALA A 140 7.41 16.45 13.01
N LEU A 141 7.68 17.71 12.66
CA LEU A 141 8.75 18.10 11.75
C LEU A 141 10.12 17.71 12.29
N ILE A 142 10.40 17.98 13.57
CA ILE A 142 11.66 17.57 14.21
C ILE A 142 11.82 16.05 14.16
N LEU A 143 10.78 15.30 14.53
CA LEU A 143 10.81 13.83 14.50
C LEU A 143 11.06 13.30 13.08
N PHE A 144 10.39 13.88 12.08
CA PHE A 144 10.59 13.51 10.69
C PHE A 144 12.00 13.85 10.18
N MET A 145 12.55 15.00 10.59
CA MET A 145 13.91 15.38 10.26
C MET A 145 14.94 14.41 10.86
N VAL A 146 14.78 14.06 12.14
CA VAL A 146 15.63 13.05 12.79
C VAL A 146 15.54 11.72 12.06
N PHE A 147 14.33 11.27 11.72
CA PHE A 147 14.11 10.06 10.94
C PHE A 147 14.85 10.09 9.59
N LEU A 148 14.73 11.18 8.81
CA LEU A 148 15.39 11.31 7.52
C LEU A 148 16.92 11.36 7.63
N ILE A 149 17.46 12.03 8.66
CA ILE A 149 18.91 12.06 8.92
C ILE A 149 19.42 10.66 9.23
N VAL A 150 18.76 9.94 10.15
CA VAL A 150 19.16 8.57 10.51
C VAL A 150 19.09 7.66 9.28
N TRP A 151 18.02 7.77 8.49
CA TRP A 151 17.89 6.99 7.25
C TRP A 151 19.01 7.30 6.25
N SER A 152 19.34 8.57 6.05
CA SER A 152 20.42 9.00 5.14
C SER A 152 21.80 8.50 5.54
N ILE A 153 22.03 8.21 6.83
CA ILE A 153 23.29 7.66 7.33
C ILE A 153 23.32 6.14 7.16
N LEU A 154 22.19 5.46 7.39
CA LEU A 154 22.11 4.00 7.38
C LEU A 154 21.98 3.39 5.98
N VAL A 155 21.33 4.10 5.05
CA VAL A 155 21.02 3.59 3.71
C VAL A 155 21.66 4.51 2.67
N ALA A 156 22.63 3.99 1.92
CA ALA A 156 23.23 4.71 0.82
C ALA A 156 22.17 5.05 -0.23
N ALA A 157 22.22 6.28 -0.75
CA ALA A 157 21.34 6.69 -1.83
C ALA A 157 21.62 5.81 -3.06
N PRO A 158 20.57 5.27 -3.73
CA PRO A 158 20.74 4.48 -4.95
C PRO A 158 21.02 5.41 -6.14
N LEU A 159 22.20 6.04 -6.12
CA LEU A 159 22.68 6.90 -7.20
C LEU A 159 23.56 6.08 -8.14
N GLU A 160 23.23 6.16 -9.43
CA GLU A 160 24.00 5.55 -10.51
C GLU A 160 25.25 6.38 -10.85
N GLU A 161 26.18 5.77 -11.59
CA GLU A 161 27.35 6.46 -12.14
C GLU A 161 26.96 7.62 -13.09
N PRO A 162 27.87 8.59 -13.34
CA PRO A 162 27.63 9.66 -14.29
C PRO A 162 27.19 9.11 -15.66
N ALA A 163 26.19 9.76 -16.26
CA ALA A 163 25.57 9.28 -17.49
C ALA A 163 26.59 9.05 -18.62
N ASN A 164 26.57 7.86 -19.19
CA ASN A 164 27.38 7.49 -20.35
C ASN A 164 26.47 7.30 -21.58
N PRO A 165 26.49 8.22 -22.57
CA PRO A 165 25.66 8.10 -23.78
C PRO A 165 25.94 6.85 -24.61
N ALA A 166 27.12 6.24 -24.45
CA ALA A 166 27.51 5.03 -25.19
C ALA A 166 27.08 3.73 -24.49
N SER A 167 26.49 3.79 -23.29
CA SER A 167 26.11 2.61 -22.51
C SER A 167 24.74 2.81 -21.86
N THR A 168 23.77 1.98 -22.25
CA THR A 168 22.47 1.93 -21.57
C THR A 168 22.56 1.01 -20.35
N PRO A 169 22.24 1.50 -19.13
CA PRO A 169 22.26 0.66 -17.94
C PRO A 169 21.22 -0.48 -18.05
N ASN A 170 21.63 -1.69 -17.67
CA ASN A 170 20.76 -2.87 -17.63
C ASN A 170 20.78 -3.47 -16.20
N PRO A 171 19.66 -3.44 -15.47
CA PRO A 171 18.32 -3.00 -15.86
C PRO A 171 18.13 -1.48 -15.77
N SER A 172 17.35 -0.89 -16.69
CA SER A 172 16.86 0.47 -16.56
C SER A 172 15.62 0.47 -15.66
N LYS A 173 15.77 0.90 -14.41
CA LYS A 173 14.71 0.92 -13.40
C LYS A 173 14.43 2.34 -12.94
N ALA A 174 13.16 2.72 -12.89
CA ALA A 174 12.71 3.98 -12.33
C ALA A 174 12.84 3.97 -10.79
N PRO A 175 12.89 5.17 -10.16
CA PRO A 175 12.80 5.26 -8.71
C PRO A 175 11.59 4.52 -8.15
N TRP A 176 11.71 3.99 -6.93
CA TRP A 176 10.73 3.08 -6.32
C TRP A 176 9.29 3.64 -6.28
N TYR A 177 9.12 4.96 -6.14
CA TYR A 177 7.81 5.63 -6.13
C TYR A 177 7.16 5.74 -7.53
N PHE A 178 7.92 5.49 -8.60
CA PHE A 178 7.42 5.41 -9.98
C PHE A 178 7.33 3.98 -10.52
N LEU A 179 7.76 2.98 -9.76
CA LEU A 179 7.81 1.59 -10.22
C LEU A 179 6.44 1.09 -10.71
N GLY A 180 5.36 1.43 -10.00
CA GLY A 180 4.00 1.05 -10.43
C GLY A 180 3.62 1.61 -11.80
N PHE A 181 3.99 2.85 -12.11
CA PHE A 181 3.74 3.45 -13.42
C PHE A 181 4.64 2.87 -14.51
N GLN A 182 5.91 2.59 -14.19
CA GLN A 182 6.81 1.91 -15.12
C GLN A 182 6.25 0.56 -15.54
N GLU A 183 5.78 -0.25 -14.59
CA GLU A 183 5.18 -1.56 -14.89
C GLU A 183 3.97 -1.42 -15.81
N ILE A 184 3.09 -0.42 -15.59
CA ILE A 184 1.94 -0.19 -16.48
C ILE A 184 2.40 0.14 -17.91
N LEU A 185 3.40 1.01 -18.08
CA LEU A 185 3.90 1.39 -19.41
C LEU A 185 4.57 0.23 -20.17
N VAL A 186 5.12 -0.77 -19.49
CA VAL A 186 5.67 -1.97 -20.16
C VAL A 186 4.57 -2.78 -20.86
N TYR A 187 3.33 -2.71 -20.37
CA TYR A 187 2.21 -3.49 -20.91
C TYR A 187 1.26 -2.68 -21.81
N PHE A 188 1.28 -1.36 -21.72
CA PHE A 188 0.46 -0.46 -22.52
C PHE A 188 1.36 0.50 -23.29
N ASP A 189 1.71 0.12 -24.53
CA ASP A 189 2.36 1.04 -25.47
C ASP A 189 1.40 2.21 -25.80
N PRO A 190 1.90 3.47 -25.87
CA PRO A 190 1.10 4.67 -26.13
C PRO A 190 0.57 4.79 -27.56
#